data_AF-A0A935I229-F1
#
_entry.id   AF-A0A935I229-F1
#
_cell.length_a   1.000
_cell.length_b   1.000
_cell.length_c   1.000
_cell.angle_alpha   90.00
_cell.angle_beta   90.00
_cell.angle_gamma   90.00
#
_symmetry.space_group_name_H-M   'P 1'
#
loop_
_entity.id
_entity.type
_entity.pdbx_description
1 polymer ?
#
loop_
_entity_poly.entity_id
_entity_poly.type
_entity_poly.pdbx_seq_one_letter_code
_entity_poly.pdbx_strand_id
1 'polypeptide(L)'
;MFFLEFLEKFNLKLSNLKLFGLILFSLILLNFYNSYLIAKEDINKVPVEILTVRDFVEKNYKEKFYGKSIMARKPHIAYYLNMQFIAMPYSENYSEFIQNVKYNNADYVFVSENEGLISSTENLKKNLLFAESPPDELEVVTSTTNPVTILYKVKNRFLLTTVQNNCYFIVLAVEM
;
A
#
# COMPACT_ATOMS: atom_id res chain seq x y z
N MET A 1 49.98 -21.96 -19.72
CA MET A 1 51.22 -21.76 -18.95
C MET A 1 50.94 -21.02 -17.63
N PHE A 2 50.31 -19.84 -17.66
CA PHE A 2 49.95 -19.03 -16.48
C PHE A 2 49.19 -19.77 -15.36
N PHE A 3 48.23 -20.64 -15.71
CA PHE A 3 47.41 -21.35 -14.72
C PHE A 3 48.20 -22.40 -13.92
N LEU A 4 49.23 -23.01 -14.53
CA LEU A 4 50.06 -24.02 -13.87
C LEU A 4 51.07 -23.37 -12.91
N GLU A 5 51.69 -22.25 -13.32
CA GLU A 5 52.57 -21.45 -12.45
C GLU A 5 51.82 -20.83 -11.26
N PHE A 6 50.56 -20.41 -11.47
CA PHE A 6 49.71 -19.92 -10.39
C PHE A 6 49.43 -21.02 -9.35
N LEU A 7 49.09 -22.23 -9.78
CA LEU A 7 48.82 -23.35 -8.87
C LEU A 7 50.05 -23.79 -8.06
N GLU A 8 51.24 -23.72 -8.67
CA GLU A 8 52.51 -24.07 -8.03
C GLU A 8 52.90 -23.06 -6.93
N LYS A 9 52.63 -21.76 -7.16
CA LYS A 9 52.86 -20.68 -6.19
C LYS A 9 52.01 -20.78 -4.91
N PHE A 10 50.87 -21.46 -4.98
CA PHE A 10 49.94 -21.61 -3.84
C PHE A 10 50.07 -22.95 -3.09
N ASN A 11 51.03 -23.82 -3.44
CA ASN A 11 51.27 -25.13 -2.79
C ASN A 11 49.97 -25.93 -2.50
N LEU A 12 49.00 -25.84 -3.42
CA LEU A 12 47.70 -26.48 -3.28
C LEU A 12 47.84 -27.96 -3.60
N LYS A 13 48.05 -28.80 -2.57
CA LYS A 13 47.94 -30.26 -2.72
C LYS A 13 46.56 -30.62 -3.30
N LEU A 14 46.50 -31.58 -4.24
CA LEU A 14 45.25 -32.02 -4.89
C LEU A 14 44.14 -32.42 -3.88
N SER A 15 44.51 -32.88 -2.68
CA SER A 15 43.59 -33.16 -1.57
C SER A 15 42.89 -31.90 -1.06
N ASN A 16 43.60 -30.77 -0.99
CA ASN A 16 43.09 -29.48 -0.52
C ASN A 16 42.18 -28.83 -1.58
N LEU A 17 42.41 -29.12 -2.87
CA LEU A 17 41.57 -28.69 -3.98
C LEU A 17 40.19 -29.37 -3.95
N LYS A 18 40.12 -30.66 -3.61
CA LYS A 18 38.85 -31.37 -3.39
C LYS A 18 38.08 -30.80 -2.20
N LEU A 19 38.78 -30.52 -1.10
CA LEU A 19 38.17 -29.91 0.09
C LEU A 19 37.66 -28.49 -0.19
N PHE A 20 38.48 -27.67 -0.87
CA PHE A 20 38.11 -26.31 -1.28
C PHE A 20 36.89 -26.31 -2.22
N GLY A 21 36.86 -27.22 -3.20
CA GLY A 21 35.70 -27.39 -4.07
C GLY A 21 34.43 -27.79 -3.32
N LEU A 22 34.54 -28.66 -2.31
CA LEU A 22 33.42 -29.08 -1.48
C LEU A 22 32.92 -27.93 -0.59
N ILE A 23 33.82 -27.12 -0.02
CA ILE A 23 33.47 -25.92 0.73
C ILE A 23 32.74 -24.91 -0.17
N LEU A 24 33.27 -24.66 -1.38
CA LEU A 24 32.65 -23.74 -2.34
C LEU A 24 31.26 -24.22 -2.76
N PHE A 25 31.12 -25.51 -3.06
CA PHE A 25 29.84 -26.11 -3.41
C PHE A 25 28.81 -26.01 -2.27
N SER A 26 29.25 -26.24 -1.02
CA SER A 26 28.42 -26.07 0.18
C SER A 26 27.94 -24.62 0.33
N LEU A 27 28.82 -23.63 0.12
CA LEU A 27 28.45 -22.22 0.15
C LEU A 27 27.46 -21.85 -0.95
N ILE A 28 27.60 -22.42 -2.16
CA ILE A 28 26.64 -22.20 -3.26
C ILE A 28 25.27 -22.76 -2.87
N LEU A 29 25.20 -23.99 -2.35
CA LEU A 29 23.94 -24.59 -1.91
C LEU A 29 23.29 -23.81 -0.77
N LEU A 30 24.08 -23.35 0.20
CA LEU A 30 23.60 -22.53 1.31
C LEU A 30 23.00 -21.21 0.80
N ASN A 31 23.70 -20.52 -0.10
CA ASN A 31 23.20 -19.30 -0.70
C ASN A 31 21.93 -19.55 -1.52
N PHE A 32 21.89 -20.61 -2.32
CA PHE A 32 20.71 -20.96 -3.10
C PHE A 32 19.50 -21.24 -2.19
N TYR A 33 19.70 -21.97 -1.09
CA TYR A 33 18.63 -22.23 -0.11
C TYR A 33 18.13 -20.93 0.54
N ASN A 34 19.04 -20.05 0.97
CA ASN A 34 18.67 -18.76 1.53
C ASN A 34 17.94 -17.87 0.52
N SER A 35 18.43 -17.79 -0.72
CA SER A 35 17.76 -17.06 -1.80
C SER A 35 16.38 -17.63 -2.10
N TYR A 36 16.22 -18.95 -2.10
CA TYR A 36 14.93 -19.60 -2.27
C TYR A 36 13.95 -19.26 -1.14
N LEU A 37 14.41 -19.29 0.13
CA LEU A 37 13.58 -18.90 1.26
C LEU A 37 13.11 -17.45 1.16
N ILE A 38 14.02 -16.52 0.85
CA ILE A 38 13.70 -15.10 0.68
C ILE A 38 12.71 -14.91 -0.47
N ALA A 39 12.98 -15.50 -1.64
CA ALA A 39 12.09 -15.39 -2.80
C ALA A 39 10.70 -15.97 -2.51
N LYS A 40 10.64 -17.11 -1.81
CA LYS A 40 9.36 -17.71 -1.38
C LYS A 40 8.61 -16.79 -0.43
N GLU A 41 9.29 -16.15 0.51
CA GLU A 41 8.68 -15.18 1.42
C GLU A 41 8.13 -13.98 0.65
N ASP A 42 8.90 -13.43 -0.28
CA ASP A 42 8.50 -12.26 -1.07
C ASP A 42 7.34 -12.53 -2.02
N ILE A 43 7.26 -13.72 -2.61
CA ILE A 43 6.09 -14.14 -3.41
C ILE A 43 4.84 -14.23 -2.53
N ASN A 44 4.96 -14.62 -1.27
CA ASN A 44 3.82 -14.66 -0.35
C ASN A 44 3.45 -13.26 0.20
N LYS A 45 4.27 -12.23 -0.05
CA LYS A 45 3.99 -10.82 0.28
C LYS A 45 3.23 -10.08 -0.84
N VAL A 46 2.61 -10.79 -1.78
CA VAL A 46 1.60 -10.20 -2.68
C VAL A 46 0.60 -9.41 -1.82
N PRO A 47 0.13 -8.22 -2.25
CA PRO A 47 -0.76 -7.38 -1.45
C PRO A 47 -2.16 -8.02 -1.40
N VAL A 48 -2.29 -9.06 -0.57
CA VAL A 48 -3.51 -9.87 -0.38
C VAL A 48 -4.67 -8.97 0.01
N GLU A 49 -4.39 -7.90 0.74
CA GLU A 49 -5.38 -6.90 1.13
C GLU A 49 -6.00 -6.18 -0.07
N ILE A 50 -5.19 -5.82 -1.05
CA ILE A 50 -5.64 -5.11 -2.26
C ILE A 50 -6.46 -6.06 -3.14
N LEU A 51 -6.01 -7.31 -3.27
CA LEU A 51 -6.73 -8.32 -4.05
C LEU A 51 -8.08 -8.67 -3.42
N THR A 52 -8.14 -8.75 -2.09
CA THR A 52 -9.39 -9.04 -1.37
C THR A 52 -10.41 -7.92 -1.57
N VAL A 53 -9.97 -6.66 -1.48
CA VAL A 53 -10.84 -5.50 -1.75
C VAL A 53 -11.29 -5.48 -3.21
N ARG A 54 -10.39 -5.75 -4.16
CA ARG A 54 -10.75 -5.89 -5.58
C ARG A 54 -11.85 -6.93 -5.77
N ASP A 55 -11.63 -8.15 -5.29
CA ASP A 55 -12.57 -9.27 -5.50
C ASP A 55 -13.94 -8.97 -4.89
N PHE A 56 -13.96 -8.31 -3.72
CA PHE A 56 -15.20 -7.84 -3.10
C PHE A 56 -15.90 -6.77 -3.94
N VAL A 57 -15.15 -5.77 -4.42
CA VAL A 57 -15.71 -4.67 -5.23
C VAL A 57 -16.23 -5.17 -6.57
N GLU A 58 -15.47 -6.00 -7.28
CA GLU A 58 -15.89 -6.60 -8.56
C GLU A 58 -17.17 -7.42 -8.39
N LYS A 59 -17.27 -8.21 -7.32
CA LYS A 59 -18.43 -9.04 -7.05
C LYS A 59 -19.68 -8.24 -6.70
N ASN A 60 -19.56 -7.20 -5.88
CA ASN A 60 -20.71 -6.50 -5.29
C ASN A 60 -21.11 -5.22 -6.04
N TYR A 61 -20.17 -4.56 -6.71
CA TYR A 61 -20.38 -3.22 -7.25
C TYR A 61 -19.96 -3.05 -8.71
N LYS A 62 -19.23 -4.01 -9.30
CA LYS A 62 -18.80 -3.99 -10.71
C LYS A 62 -18.19 -2.63 -11.10
N GLU A 63 -18.69 -2.01 -12.17
CA GLU A 63 -18.17 -0.77 -12.78
C GLU A 63 -18.46 0.51 -11.98
N LYS A 64 -19.13 0.42 -10.83
CA LYS A 64 -19.53 1.61 -10.03
C LYS A 64 -18.34 2.49 -9.59
N PHE A 65 -17.14 1.91 -9.56
CA PHE A 65 -15.91 2.59 -9.17
C PHE A 65 -15.14 3.20 -10.36
N TYR A 66 -15.50 2.86 -11.60
CA TYR A 66 -14.72 3.26 -12.77
C TYR A 66 -14.76 4.77 -12.96
N GLY A 67 -13.58 5.36 -13.16
CA GLY A 67 -13.41 6.81 -13.34
C GLY A 67 -13.60 7.65 -12.07
N LYS A 68 -13.83 7.02 -10.91
CA LYS A 68 -13.84 7.69 -9.59
C LYS A 68 -12.43 7.85 -9.07
N SER A 69 -12.24 8.80 -8.14
CA SER A 69 -10.94 9.03 -7.51
C SER A 69 -10.80 8.26 -6.19
N ILE A 70 -9.61 7.73 -5.93
CA ILE A 70 -9.27 7.07 -4.67
C ILE A 70 -7.99 7.65 -4.09
N MET A 71 -8.08 8.09 -2.84
CA MET A 71 -6.93 8.53 -2.06
C MET A 71 -6.33 7.33 -1.32
N ALA A 72 -5.04 7.07 -1.54
CA ALA A 72 -4.33 5.96 -0.91
C ALA A 72 -2.83 6.27 -0.77
N ARG A 73 -2.13 5.57 0.13
CA ARG A 73 -0.66 5.72 0.25
C ARG A 73 0.06 5.07 -0.92
N LYS A 74 -0.46 3.94 -1.44
CA LYS A 74 0.10 3.17 -2.55
C LYS A 74 -0.84 3.21 -3.77
N PRO A 75 -0.33 3.35 -5.00
CA PRO A 75 -1.16 3.45 -6.21
C PRO A 75 -1.82 2.14 -6.64
N HIS A 76 -1.37 0.99 -6.12
CA HIS A 76 -1.84 -0.32 -6.55
C HIS A 76 -3.36 -0.49 -6.43
N ILE A 77 -4.00 0.01 -5.36
CA ILE A 77 -5.45 -0.10 -5.19
C ILE A 77 -6.22 0.63 -6.29
N ALA A 78 -5.74 1.80 -6.71
CA ALA A 78 -6.35 2.56 -7.80
C ALA A 78 -6.25 1.80 -9.13
N TYR A 79 -5.10 1.17 -9.38
CA TYR A 79 -4.89 0.33 -10.56
C TYR A 79 -5.85 -0.86 -10.61
N TYR A 80 -5.98 -1.62 -9.52
CA TYR A 80 -6.85 -2.80 -9.49
C TYR A 80 -8.34 -2.47 -9.53
N LEU A 81 -8.75 -1.30 -9.05
CA LEU A 81 -10.14 -0.85 -9.08
C LEU A 81 -10.50 0.00 -10.30
N ASN A 82 -9.54 0.25 -11.20
CA ASN A 82 -9.68 1.14 -12.36
C ASN A 82 -10.19 2.55 -11.97
N MET A 83 -9.52 3.12 -10.95
CA MET A 83 -9.81 4.42 -10.36
C MET A 83 -8.66 5.41 -10.60
N GLN A 84 -8.96 6.70 -10.52
CA GLN A 84 -7.95 7.75 -10.53
C GLN A 84 -7.23 7.79 -9.19
N PHE A 85 -5.91 7.64 -9.22
CA PHE A 85 -5.08 7.67 -8.02
C PHE A 85 -4.86 9.10 -7.52
N ILE A 86 -5.11 9.31 -6.24
CA ILE A 86 -4.71 10.51 -5.50
C ILE A 86 -3.76 10.08 -4.39
N ALA A 87 -2.58 10.69 -4.34
CA ALA A 87 -1.62 10.41 -3.28
C ALA A 87 -2.16 10.91 -1.93
N MET A 88 -2.16 10.04 -0.93
CA MET A 88 -2.48 10.43 0.44
C MET A 88 -1.41 11.41 0.98
N PRO A 89 -1.79 12.62 1.39
CA PRO A 89 -0.85 13.58 1.96
C PRO A 89 -0.42 13.17 3.36
N TYR A 90 0.71 13.69 3.80
CA TYR A 90 1.12 13.58 5.20
C TYR A 90 0.15 14.39 6.06
N SER A 91 -0.38 13.81 7.12
CA SER A 91 -1.28 14.49 8.06
C SER A 91 -1.03 13.96 9.46
N GLU A 92 -0.99 14.84 10.46
CA GLU A 92 -0.68 14.46 11.84
C GLU A 92 -1.93 14.11 12.64
N ASN A 93 -3.11 14.50 12.16
CA ASN A 93 -4.38 14.29 12.84
C ASN A 93 -5.53 14.09 11.85
N TYR A 94 -6.65 13.56 12.34
CA TYR A 94 -7.83 13.28 11.52
C TYR A 94 -8.43 14.52 10.86
N SER A 95 -8.44 15.67 11.54
CA SER A 95 -9.03 16.91 11.01
C SER A 95 -8.28 17.42 9.76
N GLU A 96 -6.96 17.45 9.83
CA GLU A 96 -6.11 17.79 8.69
C GLU A 96 -6.27 16.78 7.55
N PHE A 97 -6.31 15.48 7.89
CA PHE A 97 -6.51 14.42 6.92
C PHE A 97 -7.83 14.59 6.15
N ILE A 98 -8.96 14.80 6.84
CA ILE A 98 -10.26 14.92 6.17
C ILE A 98 -10.37 16.21 5.37
N GLN A 99 -9.71 17.30 5.80
CA GLN A 99 -9.62 18.53 5.00
C GLN A 99 -8.87 18.27 3.69
N ASN A 100 -7.77 17.54 3.75
CA ASN A 100 -7.01 17.16 2.56
C ASN A 100 -7.78 16.24 1.62
N VAL A 101 -8.53 15.27 2.15
CA VAL A 101 -9.42 14.40 1.37
C VAL A 101 -10.46 15.24 0.62
N LYS A 102 -11.08 16.21 1.30
CA LYS A 102 -12.07 17.12 0.72
C LYS A 102 -11.46 18.07 -0.31
N TYR A 103 -10.31 18.67 -0.01
CA TYR A 103 -9.60 19.59 -0.91
C TYR A 103 -9.24 18.93 -2.25
N ASN A 104 -8.80 17.67 -2.21
CA ASN A 104 -8.44 16.92 -3.41
C ASN A 104 -9.65 16.29 -4.13
N ASN A 105 -10.88 16.51 -3.65
CA ASN A 105 -12.11 15.91 -4.20
C ASN A 105 -11.99 14.38 -4.39
N ALA A 106 -11.43 13.68 -3.40
CA ALA A 106 -11.35 12.23 -3.42
C ALA A 106 -12.76 11.62 -3.19
N ASP A 107 -13.21 10.74 -4.07
CA ASP A 107 -14.51 10.05 -3.92
C ASP A 107 -14.40 8.91 -2.88
N TYR A 108 -13.23 8.26 -2.80
CA TYR A 108 -12.94 7.16 -1.91
C TYR A 108 -11.59 7.32 -1.20
N VAL A 109 -11.46 6.67 -0.06
CA VAL A 109 -10.23 6.61 0.73
C VAL A 109 -9.94 5.17 1.05
N PHE A 110 -8.74 4.70 0.72
CA PHE A 110 -8.25 3.39 1.13
C PHE A 110 -7.25 3.53 2.26
N VAL A 111 -7.44 2.72 3.31
CA VAL A 111 -6.60 2.72 4.51
C VAL A 111 -6.22 1.28 4.84
N SER A 112 -4.93 1.04 5.13
CA SER A 112 -4.43 -0.25 5.59
C SER A 112 -3.50 -0.09 6.79
N GLU A 113 -3.54 -1.03 7.73
CA GLU A 113 -2.62 -1.06 8.87
C GLU A 113 -1.15 -1.23 8.47
N ASN A 114 -0.89 -1.73 7.27
CA ASN A 114 0.45 -1.92 6.71
C ASN A 114 0.93 -0.70 5.91
N GLU A 115 0.15 0.38 5.85
CA GLU A 115 0.56 1.65 5.25
C GLU A 115 1.18 2.56 6.31
N GLY A 116 2.51 2.74 6.22
CA GLY A 116 3.31 3.37 7.27
C GLY A 116 2.84 4.74 7.78
N LEU A 117 2.13 5.55 6.97
CA LEU A 117 1.60 6.83 7.44
C LEU A 117 0.50 6.66 8.52
N ILE A 118 -0.42 5.73 8.29
CA ILE A 118 -1.54 5.46 9.20
C ILE A 118 -1.04 4.70 10.43
N SER A 119 -0.07 3.79 10.23
CA SER A 119 0.53 3.00 11.31
C SER A 119 1.35 3.85 12.29
N SER A 120 1.95 4.95 11.83
CA SER A 120 2.84 5.81 12.64
C SER A 120 2.10 6.85 13.49
N THR A 121 0.87 7.21 13.14
CA THR A 121 0.11 8.25 13.87
C THR A 121 -1.05 7.62 14.64
N GLU A 122 -0.93 7.52 15.98
CA GLU A 122 -1.96 6.92 16.84
C GLU A 122 -3.35 7.54 16.65
N ASN A 123 -3.39 8.87 16.45
CA ASN A 123 -4.64 9.60 16.23
C ASN A 123 -5.34 9.15 14.93
N LEU A 124 -4.60 9.02 13.82
CA LEU A 124 -5.14 8.53 12.56
C LEU A 124 -5.54 7.07 12.66
N LYS A 125 -4.70 6.25 13.31
CA LYS A 125 -4.96 4.82 13.52
C LYS A 125 -6.30 4.60 14.23
N LYS A 126 -6.56 5.34 15.31
CA LYS A 126 -7.80 5.24 16.10
C LYS A 126 -9.06 5.63 15.32
N ASN A 127 -8.96 6.57 14.39
CA ASN A 127 -10.12 7.06 13.63
C ASN A 127 -10.32 6.31 12.30
N LEU A 128 -9.27 5.78 11.69
CA LEU A 128 -9.30 5.26 10.31
C LEU A 128 -9.13 3.74 10.18
N LEU A 129 -8.72 3.02 11.24
CA LEU A 129 -8.62 1.55 11.23
C LEU A 129 -9.72 0.85 12.05
N PHE A 130 -10.76 1.58 12.46
CA PHE A 130 -11.89 1.03 13.22
C PHE A 130 -13.19 1.13 12.41
N ALA A 131 -13.58 0.02 11.78
CA ALA A 131 -14.77 -0.04 10.93
C ALA A 131 -16.10 0.04 11.71
N GLU A 132 -16.11 -0.32 13.00
CA GLU A 132 -17.30 -0.33 13.86
C GLU A 132 -17.75 1.08 14.29
N SER A 133 -16.84 2.05 14.28
CA SER A 133 -17.12 3.45 14.62
C SER A 133 -16.49 4.37 13.58
N PRO A 134 -16.97 4.34 12.32
CA PRO A 134 -16.40 5.18 11.28
C PRO A 134 -16.70 6.66 11.57
N PRO A 135 -15.78 7.57 11.21
CA PRO A 135 -16.06 9.00 11.30
C PRO A 135 -17.27 9.42 10.46
N ASP A 136 -17.97 10.47 10.87
CA ASP A 136 -19.22 10.91 10.23
C ASP A 136 -19.05 11.26 8.75
N GLU A 137 -17.86 11.73 8.35
CA GLU A 137 -17.54 12.09 6.97
C GLU A 137 -17.23 10.89 6.07
N LEU A 138 -17.19 9.67 6.61
CA LEU A 138 -16.80 8.47 5.89
C LEU A 138 -17.88 7.38 6.00
N GLU A 139 -18.06 6.64 4.91
CA GLU A 139 -18.94 5.48 4.82
C GLU A 139 -18.08 4.24 4.57
N VAL A 140 -18.17 3.23 5.44
CA VAL A 140 -17.46 1.96 5.21
C VAL A 140 -18.11 1.22 4.04
N VAL A 141 -17.33 0.97 2.99
CA VAL A 141 -17.74 0.16 1.84
C VAL A 141 -17.39 -1.31 2.09
N THR A 142 -16.17 -1.55 2.56
CA THR A 142 -15.68 -2.88 2.90
C THR A 142 -14.57 -2.79 3.92
N SER A 143 -14.39 -3.84 4.72
CA SER A 143 -13.30 -3.97 5.67
C SER A 143 -12.79 -5.41 5.72
N THR A 144 -11.49 -5.55 5.97
CA THR A 144 -10.83 -6.83 6.27
C THR A 144 -10.21 -6.76 7.65
N THR A 145 -10.04 -7.90 8.31
CA THR A 145 -9.49 -7.98 9.68
C THR A 145 -8.05 -8.49 9.72
N ASN A 146 -7.52 -9.07 8.63
CA ASN A 146 -6.16 -9.58 8.58
C ASN A 146 -5.59 -9.53 7.13
N PRO A 147 -4.78 -8.51 6.79
CA PRO A 147 -4.50 -7.33 7.60
C PRO A 147 -5.74 -6.42 7.71
N VAL A 148 -5.77 -5.54 8.71
CA VAL A 148 -6.86 -4.55 8.86
C VAL A 148 -6.79 -3.56 7.71
N THR A 149 -7.78 -3.61 6.81
CA THR A 149 -7.94 -2.63 5.74
C THR A 149 -9.38 -2.19 5.65
N ILE A 150 -9.58 -0.92 5.28
CA ILE A 150 -10.91 -0.32 5.16
C ILE A 150 -10.93 0.53 3.90
N LEU A 151 -11.95 0.28 3.07
CA LEU A 151 -12.31 1.15 1.97
C LEU A 151 -13.46 2.03 2.42
N TYR A 152 -13.21 3.34 2.47
CA TYR A 152 -14.22 4.33 2.77
C TYR A 152 -14.69 5.02 1.49
N LYS A 153 -15.98 5.35 1.46
CA LYS A 153 -16.56 6.32 0.54
C LYS A 153 -16.74 7.63 1.30
N VAL A 154 -16.34 8.74 0.68
CA VAL A 154 -16.42 10.05 1.32
C VAL A 154 -17.87 10.55 1.30
N LYS A 155 -18.46 10.79 2.48
CA LYS A 155 -19.81 11.32 2.62
C LYS A 155 -19.77 12.84 2.45
N ASN A 156 -20.34 13.26 1.32
CA ASN A 156 -20.71 14.62 0.95
C ASN A 156 -19.58 15.67 0.79
N ARG A 157 -19.61 16.32 -0.38
CA ARG A 157 -18.77 17.45 -0.76
C ARG A 157 -19.31 18.72 -0.09
N PHE A 158 -18.63 19.21 0.94
CA PHE A 158 -18.73 20.63 1.23
C PHE A 158 -17.86 21.37 0.23
N LEU A 159 -18.52 22.18 -0.62
CA LEU A 159 -17.85 23.24 -1.38
C LEU A 159 -17.06 24.07 -0.37
N LEU A 160 -15.73 24.04 -0.46
CA LEU A 160 -14.90 25.04 0.20
C LEU A 160 -15.31 26.39 -0.42
N THR A 161 -16.19 27.12 0.25
CA THR A 161 -16.37 28.54 -0.01
C THR A 161 -15.05 29.21 0.33
N THR A 162 -14.23 29.42 -0.70
CA THR A 162 -13.09 30.31 -0.60
C THR A 162 -13.66 31.70 -0.38
N VAL A 163 -13.74 32.14 0.86
CA VAL A 163 -14.04 33.54 1.19
C VAL A 163 -12.80 34.34 0.85
N GLN A 164 -12.70 34.75 -0.41
CA GLN A 164 -11.75 35.75 -0.85
C GLN A 164 -12.56 36.93 -1.40
N ASN A 165 -12.79 37.90 -0.50
CA ASN A 165 -13.18 39.28 -0.75
C ASN A 165 -14.49 39.52 -1.53
N ASN A 166 -15.55 39.88 -0.78
CA ASN A 166 -16.61 40.80 -1.22
C ASN A 166 -17.38 40.50 -2.52
N CYS A 167 -17.88 39.27 -2.71
CA CYS A 167 -19.05 39.03 -3.57
C CYS A 167 -19.90 37.88 -3.01
N TYR A 168 -21.14 38.19 -2.63
CA TYR A 168 -22.12 37.21 -2.18
C TYR A 168 -22.61 36.38 -3.38
N PHE A 169 -22.29 35.09 -3.41
CA PHE A 169 -23.04 34.11 -4.20
C PHE A 169 -23.57 33.03 -3.26
N ILE A 170 -24.88 33.10 -2.98
CA ILE A 170 -25.62 32.02 -2.35
C ILE A 170 -25.98 31.06 -3.49
N VAL A 171 -25.35 29.89 -3.52
CA VAL A 171 -25.86 28.76 -4.31
C VAL A 171 -26.24 27.66 -3.34
N LEU A 172 -27.53 27.66 -3.00
CA LEU A 172 -28.22 26.49 -2.47
C LEU A 172 -28.32 25.46 -3.58
N ALA A 173 -27.79 24.26 -3.35
CA ALA A 173 -28.19 23.09 -4.13
C ALA A 173 -28.48 21.94 -3.17
N VAL A 174 -29.78 21.67 -3.09
CA VAL A 174 -30.46 20.58 -2.40
C VAL A 174 -30.17 19.26 -3.13
N GLU A 175 -30.15 18.16 -2.37
CA GLU A 175 -30.04 16.78 -2.84
C GLU A 175 -31.00 16.45 -4.01
N MET A 176 -30.49 15.70 -4.98
CA MET A 176 -31.23 14.70 -5.76
C MET A 176 -30.32 13.51 -6.04
#